data_AF-A0A2E4LB85-F1
#
_entry.id   AF-A0A2E4LB85-F1
#
_cell.length_a   1.000
_cell.length_b   1.000
_cell.length_c   1.000
_cell.angle_alpha   90.00
_cell.angle_beta   90.00
_cell.angle_gamma   90.00
#
_symmetry.space_group_name_H-M   'P 1'
#
loop_
_entity.id
_entity.type
_entity.pdbx_description
1 polymer ?
#
loop_
_entity_poly.entity_id
_entity_poly.type
_entity_poly.pdbx_seq_one_letter_code
_entity_poly.pdbx_strand_id
1 'polypeptide(L)' 'MAKSQNKFLKNQRALGKNKKREEKLQRKRDHKDSKSSSKLEDMIAYVDLNGNIQSTPVNEQKNNITQ' A
#
# COMPACT_ATOMS: atom_id res chain seq x y z
N MET A 1 0.98 8.29 -49.40
CA MET A 1 1.45 7.33 -48.37
C MET A 1 1.63 7.92 -46.95
N ALA A 2 1.59 9.24 -46.72
CA ALA A 2 1.85 9.84 -45.40
C ALA A 2 0.77 9.62 -44.30
N LYS A 3 -0.47 9.26 -44.66
CA LYS A 3 -1.56 9.07 -43.68
C LYS A 3 -1.48 7.75 -42.89
N SER A 4 -0.88 6.69 -43.43
CA SER A 4 -0.85 5.36 -42.78
C SER A 4 0.16 5.27 -41.65
N GLN A 5 1.33 5.93 -41.76
CA GLN A 5 2.34 5.96 -40.71
C GLN A 5 1.84 6.67 -39.44
N ASN A 6 1.02 7.72 -39.60
CA ASN A 6 0.40 8.42 -38.47
C ASN A 6 -0.54 7.55 -37.64
N LYS A 7 -1.28 6.63 -38.28
CA LYS A 7 -2.16 5.69 -37.57
C LYS A 7 -1.36 4.67 -36.77
N PHE A 8 -0.27 4.16 -37.34
CA PHE A 8 0.61 3.21 -36.67
C PHE A 8 1.24 3.80 -35.39
N LEU A 9 1.78 5.03 -35.47
CA LEU A 9 2.34 5.72 -34.30
C LEU A 9 1.28 5.98 -33.21
N LYS A 10 0.06 6.37 -33.60
CA LYS A 10 -1.06 6.56 -32.66
C LYS A 10 -1.42 5.27 -31.94
N ASN A 11 -1.49 4.15 -32.68
CA ASN A 11 -1.79 2.84 -32.12
C ASN A 11 -0.71 2.39 -31.14
N GLN A 12 0.58 2.52 -31.50
CA GLN A 12 1.68 2.18 -30.58
C GLN A 12 1.64 3.00 -29.28
N ARG A 13 1.37 4.30 -29.38
CA ARG A 13 1.20 5.17 -28.20
C ARG A 13 0.00 4.76 -27.35
N ALA A 14 -1.11 4.36 -27.96
CA ALA A 14 -2.30 3.90 -27.26
C ALA A 14 -2.04 2.58 -26.51
N LEU A 15 -1.38 1.62 -27.17
CA LEU A 15 -0.97 0.34 -26.56
C LEU A 15 -0.06 0.56 -25.34
N GLY A 16 0.94 1.45 -25.45
CA GLY A 16 1.81 1.78 -24.31
C GLY A 16 1.05 2.41 -23.13
N LYS A 17 0.05 3.26 -23.40
CA LYS A 17 -0.80 3.83 -22.34
C LYS A 17 -1.68 2.77 -21.68
N ASN A 18 -2.24 1.84 -22.45
CA ASN A 18 -3.08 0.76 -21.91
C ASN A 18 -2.26 -0.19 -21.05
N LYS A 19 -1.09 -0.64 -21.53
CA LYS A 19 -0.19 -1.48 -20.73
C LYS A 19 0.18 -0.84 -19.39
N LYS A 20 0.51 0.46 -19.38
CA LYS A 20 0.79 1.21 -18.14
C LYS A 20 -0.41 1.29 -17.20
N ARG A 21 -1.64 1.35 -17.71
CA ARG A 21 -2.85 1.36 -16.89
C ARG A 21 -3.12 -0.02 -16.30
N GLU A 22 -3.00 -1.07 -17.09
CA GLU A 22 -3.13 -2.46 -16.65
C GLU A 22 -2.12 -2.79 -15.56
N GLU A 23 -0.84 -2.45 -15.75
CA GLU A 23 0.21 -2.68 -14.76
C GLU A 23 -0.04 -1.91 -13.45
N LYS A 24 -0.53 -0.66 -13.53
CA LYS A 24 -0.92 0.11 -12.33
C LYS A 24 -2.13 -0.49 -11.62
N LEU A 25 -3.11 -1.01 -12.36
CA LEU A 25 -4.28 -1.67 -11.79
C LEU A 25 -3.89 -2.98 -11.12
N GLN A 26 -3.00 -3.76 -11.73
CA GLN A 26 -2.47 -4.99 -11.18
C GLN A 26 -1.70 -4.71 -9.88
N ARG A 27 -0.74 -3.76 -9.89
CA ARG A 27 -0.03 -3.34 -8.66
C ARG A 27 -0.96 -2.89 -7.54
N LYS A 28 -2.07 -2.21 -7.87
CA LYS A 28 -3.08 -1.82 -6.89
C LYS A 28 -3.87 -2.99 -6.34
N ARG A 29 -4.16 -4.02 -7.15
CA ARG A 29 -4.81 -5.26 -6.72
C ARG A 29 -3.85 -6.06 -5.85
N ASP A 30 -2.62 -6.25 -6.29
CA ASP A 30 -1.57 -6.95 -5.53
C ASP A 30 -1.36 -6.31 -4.16
N HIS A 31 -1.35 -4.97 -4.07
CA HIS A 31 -1.28 -4.27 -2.79
C HIS A 31 -2.53 -4.46 -1.91
N LYS A 32 -3.73 -4.61 -2.50
CA LYS A 32 -4.97 -4.89 -1.75
C LYS A 32 -5.04 -6.34 -1.30
N ASP A 33 -4.57 -7.27 -2.12
CA ASP A 33 -4.59 -8.71 -1.87
C ASP A 33 -3.44 -9.12 -0.93
N SER A 34 -2.31 -8.42 -0.97
CA SER A 34 -1.30 -8.48 0.08
C SER A 34 -1.94 -7.97 1.37
N LYS A 35 -2.18 -8.89 2.32
CA LYS A 35 -2.82 -8.69 3.61
C LYS A 35 -2.12 -7.70 4.56
N SER A 36 -1.33 -6.74 4.07
CA SER A 36 -0.96 -5.56 4.85
C SER A 36 -2.24 -4.75 5.06
N SER A 37 -2.87 -5.00 6.19
CA SER A 37 -4.09 -4.34 6.61
C SER A 37 -3.83 -2.85 6.74
N SER A 38 -4.64 -2.06 6.03
CA SER A 38 -4.64 -0.58 6.12
C SER A 38 -5.22 -0.06 7.46
N LYS A 39 -5.37 -0.93 8.46
CA LYS A 39 -5.92 -0.54 9.76
C LYS A 39 -4.82 0.17 10.53
N LEU A 40 -5.18 1.27 11.19
CA LEU A 40 -4.28 2.06 12.03
C LEU A 40 -3.62 1.19 13.11
N GLU A 41 -4.36 0.22 13.64
CA GLU A 41 -3.93 -0.74 14.66
C GLU A 41 -2.70 -1.57 14.23
N ASP A 42 -2.59 -1.90 12.94
CA ASP A 42 -1.46 -2.70 12.42
C ASP A 42 -0.23 -1.84 12.11
N MET A 43 -0.37 -0.51 12.16
CA MET A 43 0.72 0.46 12.00
C MET A 43 1.25 0.99 13.33
N ILE A 44 0.52 0.79 14.43
CA ILE A 44 0.96 1.18 15.77
C ILE A 44 1.63 -0.01 16.45
N ALA A 45 2.84 0.20 16.95
CA ALA A 45 3.60 -0.79 17.71
C ALA A 45 3.75 -0.30 19.15
N TYR A 46 3.40 -1.14 20.11
CA TYR A 46 3.69 -0.85 21.52
C TYR A 46 5.16 -1.14 21.81
N VAL A 47 5.78 -0.28 22.60
CA VAL A 47 7.20 -0.38 22.96
C VAL A 47 7.33 -0.52 24.47
N ASP A 48 8.11 -1.49 24.93
CA ASP A 48 8.40 -1.69 26.35
C ASP A 48 9.47 -0.71 26.89
N LEU A 49 9.71 -0.74 28.20
CA LEU A 49 10.71 0.13 28.87
C LEU A 49 12.14 -0.07 28.34
N ASN A 50 12.41 -1.17 27.66
CA ASN A 50 13.70 -1.54 27.11
C ASN A 50 13.78 -1.29 25.59
N GLY A 51 12.73 -0.72 24.98
CA GLY A 51 12.68 -0.40 23.56
C GLY A 51 12.25 -1.56 22.65
N ASN A 52 11.78 -2.69 23.18
CA ASN A 52 11.34 -3.83 22.38
C ASN A 52 9.87 -3.69 21.96
N ILE A 53 9.58 -4.11 20.72
CA ILE A 53 8.22 -4.10 20.17
C ILE A 53 7.39 -5.22 20.81
N GLN A 54 6.26 -4.87 21.41
CA GLN A 54 5.26 -5.79 21.95
C GLN A 54 3.97 -5.78 21.12
N SER A 55 3.37 -6.97 20.98
CA SER A 55 2.10 -7.21 20.26
C SER A 55 0.86 -6.85 21.09
N THR A 56 1.00 -6.78 22.41
CA THR A 56 -0.09 -6.47 23.32
C THR A 56 -0.06 -5.00 23.71
N PRO A 57 -1.18 -4.24 23.55
CA PRO A 57 -1.35 -3.00 24.27
C PRO A 57 -1.14 -3.29 25.75
N VAL A 58 -0.26 -2.54 26.41
CA VAL A 58 -0.18 -2.59 27.88
C VAL A 58 -1.56 -2.22 28.39
N ASN A 59 -2.29 -3.23 28.86
CA ASN A 59 -3.60 -3.12 29.46
C ASN A 59 -3.55 -1.99 30.49
N GLU A 60 -4.60 -1.18 30.59
CA GLU A 60 -4.71 0.10 31.33
C GLU A 60 -4.54 0.00 32.87
N GLN A 61 -3.70 -0.91 33.36
CA GLN A 61 -3.42 -1.14 34.78
C GLN A 61 -2.24 -0.29 35.26
N LYS A 62 -2.22 1.02 35.01
CA LYS A 62 -1.17 1.89 35.59
C LYS A 62 -1.62 3.27 36.08
N ASN A 63 -2.88 3.45 36.48
CA ASN A 63 -3.32 4.71 37.12
C ASN A 63 -3.99 4.52 38.49
N ASN A 64 -3.73 3.44 39.24
CA ASN A 64 -4.21 3.26 40.61
C ASN A 64 -3.07 2.91 41.59
N ILE A 65 -2.01 3.70 41.63
CA ILE A 65 -1.01 3.60 42.72
C ILE A 65 -0.80 4.98 43.33
N THR A 66 -1.55 5.20 44.41
CA THR A 66 -1.19 5.86 45.67
C THR A 66 -0.47 7.22 45.60
N GLN A 67 -1.21 8.29 45.96
CA GLN A 67 -0.89 9.18 47.09
C GLN A 67 -2.19 9.59 47.79
#